data_AF-A0A835HT48-F1
#
_entry.id   AF-A0A835HT48-F1
#
_cell.length_a   1.000
_cell.length_b   1.000
_cell.length_c   1.000
_cell.angle_alpha   90.00
_cell.angle_beta   90.00
_cell.angle_gamma   90.00
#
_symmetry.space_group_name_H-M   'P 1'
#
loop_
_entity.id
_entity.type
_entity.pdbx_description
1 polymer ?
#
loop_
_entity_poly.entity_id
_entity_poly.type
_entity_poly.pdbx_seq_one_letter_code
_entity_poly.pdbx_strand_id
1 'polypeptide(L)'
;METANDDHLKLLFNVYNKLIGARFYDSKGLNSGVSVRDTQGHGTHTASIAAGNQVTNVSFFGLAQGNARGAVPSARIAVYKVYWEEGCDAQDILSAFDDAISDGVDILSVSLGGEKSDDYSIDPIAIFAFHAMQNGILISQSAGNNGPGPRSVSSIAPWILSVAASNTDRKIIDKVILGDNTTLVVRMTRCI
;
A
#
# COMPACT_ATOMS: atom_id res chain seq x y z
N MET A 1 -7.82 21.01 4.75
CA MET A 1 -7.43 19.78 4.03
C MET A 1 -7.53 20.09 2.54
N GLU A 2 -6.50 20.72 1.94
CA GLU A 2 -6.43 20.90 0.48
C GLU A 2 -5.01 21.30 0.05
N THR A 3 -4.33 20.42 -0.69
CA THR A 3 -3.24 20.78 -1.61
C THR A 3 -3.29 19.86 -2.84
N ALA A 4 -4.44 19.80 -3.52
CA ALA A 4 -4.58 19.05 -4.77
C ALA A 4 -4.84 19.99 -5.95
N ASN A 5 -3.79 20.33 -6.70
CA ASN A 5 -3.88 21.03 -8.00
C ASN A 5 -4.33 20.10 -9.15
N ASP A 6 -5.08 19.03 -8.85
CA ASP A 6 -5.43 17.96 -9.78
C ASP A 6 -6.95 17.80 -9.91
N ASP A 7 -7.47 18.07 -11.10
CA ASP A 7 -8.91 18.05 -11.37
C ASP A 7 -9.55 16.65 -11.21
N HIS A 8 -8.79 15.56 -11.38
CA HIS A 8 -9.29 14.21 -11.11
C HIS A 8 -9.46 13.93 -9.61
N LEU A 9 -8.57 14.47 -8.79
CA LEU A 9 -8.70 14.39 -7.34
C LEU A 9 -9.86 15.26 -6.85
N LYS A 10 -10.05 16.44 -7.43
CA LYS A 10 -11.24 17.26 -7.16
C LYS A 10 -12.54 16.51 -7.45
N LEU A 11 -12.60 15.67 -8.50
CA LEU A 11 -13.78 14.84 -8.77
C LEU A 11 -13.98 13.74 -7.71
N LEU A 12 -12.90 13.08 -7.26
CA LEU A 12 -12.96 12.06 -6.21
C LEU A 12 -13.39 12.64 -4.85
N PHE A 13 -12.89 13.83 -4.51
CA PHE A 13 -13.29 14.59 -3.32
C PHE A 13 -14.73 15.09 -3.42
N ASN A 14 -15.08 15.79 -4.50
CA ASN A 14 -16.32 16.56 -4.58
C ASN A 14 -17.53 15.77 -5.06
N VAL A 15 -17.34 14.65 -5.76
CA VAL A 15 -18.45 13.88 -6.38
C VAL A 15 -18.68 12.53 -5.71
N TYR A 16 -17.61 11.79 -5.38
CA TYR A 16 -17.72 10.41 -4.88
C TYR A 16 -17.55 10.29 -3.36
N ASN A 17 -17.04 11.33 -2.70
CA ASN A 17 -16.72 11.35 -1.27
C ASN A 17 -15.87 10.14 -0.82
N LYS A 18 -15.17 9.47 -1.75
CA LYS A 18 -14.48 8.20 -1.49
C LYS A 18 -13.09 8.45 -0.92
N LEU A 19 -12.35 9.29 -1.62
CA LEU A 19 -11.11 9.89 -1.17
C LEU A 19 -11.49 11.15 -0.39
N ILE A 20 -11.23 11.18 0.91
CA ILE A 20 -11.66 12.27 1.81
C ILE A 20 -10.49 13.11 2.32
N GLY A 21 -9.26 12.60 2.19
CA GLY A 21 -8.03 13.37 2.40
C GLY A 21 -6.94 12.91 1.43
N ALA A 22 -6.09 13.83 1.00
CA ALA A 22 -4.85 13.48 0.31
C ALA A 22 -3.77 14.52 0.63
N ARG A 23 -2.61 14.04 1.07
CA ARG A 23 -1.42 14.81 1.40
C ARG A 23 -0.19 14.12 0.84
N PHE A 24 0.86 14.90 0.59
CA PHE A 24 2.17 14.39 0.20
C PHE A 24 3.24 15.06 1.05
N TYR A 25 4.36 14.37 1.24
CA TYR A 25 5.47 14.79 2.09
C TYR A 25 6.76 14.60 1.31
N ASP A 26 7.46 15.70 1.02
CA ASP A 26 8.74 15.74 0.31
C ASP A 26 9.68 16.71 1.03
N SER A 27 10.10 16.32 2.23
CA SER A 27 10.92 17.12 3.14
C SER A 27 12.25 17.57 2.50
N LYS A 28 12.82 16.77 1.61
CA LYS A 28 14.06 17.11 0.91
C LYS A 28 13.85 18.05 -0.28
N GLY A 29 12.64 18.18 -0.80
CA GLY A 29 12.34 19.02 -1.96
C GLY A 29 13.08 18.61 -3.23
N LEU A 30 13.51 17.35 -3.33
CA LEU A 30 14.30 16.84 -4.45
C LEU A 30 13.43 16.35 -5.60
N ASN A 31 12.12 16.21 -5.38
CA ASN A 31 11.20 15.67 -6.36
C ASN A 31 10.62 16.78 -7.24
N SER A 32 10.64 16.59 -8.56
CA SER A 32 9.99 17.51 -9.50
C SER A 32 8.53 17.13 -9.69
N GLY A 33 7.63 18.11 -9.82
CA GLY A 33 6.20 17.84 -10.07
C GLY A 33 5.49 17.18 -8.89
N VAL A 34 5.88 17.53 -7.65
CA VAL A 34 5.29 16.98 -6.43
C VAL A 34 3.78 17.17 -6.38
N SER A 35 3.09 16.04 -6.21
CA SER A 35 1.66 15.99 -5.99
C SER A 35 1.30 14.72 -5.25
N VAL A 36 0.09 14.68 -4.71
CA VAL A 36 -0.48 13.48 -4.08
C VAL A 36 -0.79 12.38 -5.10
N ARG A 37 -0.68 12.65 -6.41
CA ARG A 37 -0.94 11.66 -7.46
C ARG A 37 0.10 10.54 -7.38
N ASP A 38 -0.39 9.30 -7.44
CA ASP A 38 0.45 8.11 -7.55
C ASP A 38 0.92 7.95 -9.00
N THR A 39 2.24 7.97 -9.21
CA THR A 39 2.89 7.82 -10.51
C THR A 39 3.53 6.44 -10.69
N GLN A 40 3.55 5.60 -9.65
CA GLN A 40 4.19 4.29 -9.66
C GLN A 40 3.15 3.15 -9.62
N GLY A 41 2.05 3.32 -8.89
CA GLY A 41 0.90 2.41 -8.87
C GLY A 41 0.73 1.61 -7.57
N HIS A 42 1.76 1.49 -6.74
CA HIS A 42 1.73 0.71 -5.49
C HIS A 42 0.72 1.27 -4.48
N GLY A 43 0.66 2.59 -4.33
CA GLY A 43 -0.32 3.25 -3.45
C GLY A 43 -1.75 3.02 -3.93
N THR A 44 -1.99 3.15 -5.24
CA THR A 44 -3.29 2.90 -5.87
C THR A 44 -3.71 1.44 -5.70
N HIS A 45 -2.79 0.49 -5.94
CA HIS A 45 -3.03 -0.94 -5.79
C HIS A 45 -3.42 -1.30 -4.35
N THR A 46 -2.60 -0.90 -3.38
CA THR A 46 -2.83 -1.19 -1.94
C THR A 46 -4.10 -0.54 -1.41
N ALA A 47 -4.36 0.73 -1.74
CA ALA A 47 -5.59 1.42 -1.34
C ALA A 47 -6.84 0.74 -1.94
N SER A 48 -6.77 0.27 -3.18
CA SER A 48 -7.88 -0.45 -3.82
C SER A 48 -8.15 -1.82 -3.20
N ILE A 49 -7.12 -2.53 -2.71
CA ILE A 49 -7.27 -3.79 -1.97
C ILE A 49 -7.94 -3.58 -0.63
N ALA A 50 -7.58 -2.51 0.10
CA ALA A 50 -8.17 -2.23 1.41
C ALA A 50 -9.62 -1.76 1.27
N ALA A 51 -9.87 -0.79 0.40
CA ALA A 51 -11.14 -0.08 0.36
C ALA A 51 -11.59 0.31 -1.05
N GLY A 52 -11.12 -0.32 -2.13
CA GLY A 52 -11.62 -0.01 -3.48
C GLY A 52 -13.14 -0.21 -3.61
N ASN A 53 -13.83 0.73 -4.26
CA ASN A 53 -15.22 0.53 -4.66
C ASN A 53 -15.33 -0.65 -5.64
N GLN A 54 -16.52 -1.24 -5.74
CA GLN A 54 -16.73 -2.30 -6.71
C GLN A 54 -16.62 -1.77 -8.14
N VAL A 55 -15.78 -2.41 -8.95
CA VAL A 55 -15.67 -2.17 -10.39
C VAL A 55 -15.92 -3.49 -11.12
N THR A 56 -16.89 -3.49 -12.01
CA THR A 56 -17.33 -4.70 -12.73
C THR A 56 -16.54 -4.93 -14.01
N ASN A 57 -16.38 -6.19 -14.41
CA ASN A 57 -15.76 -6.59 -15.68
C ASN A 57 -14.33 -6.06 -15.89
N VAL A 58 -13.53 -6.07 -14.82
CA VAL A 58 -12.11 -5.69 -14.88
C VAL A 58 -11.23 -6.93 -15.04
N SER A 59 -10.07 -6.76 -15.64
CA SER A 59 -9.06 -7.80 -15.83
C SER A 59 -7.68 -7.19 -16.04
N PHE A 60 -6.63 -7.99 -15.88
CA PHE A 60 -5.28 -7.62 -16.31
C PHE A 60 -5.00 -8.26 -17.67
N PHE A 61 -5.21 -7.51 -18.75
CA PHE A 61 -5.11 -8.02 -20.14
C PHE A 61 -5.93 -9.31 -20.37
N GLY A 62 -7.14 -9.40 -19.80
CA GLY A 62 -8.00 -10.59 -19.86
C GLY A 62 -7.74 -11.63 -18.76
N LEU A 63 -6.64 -11.51 -18.01
CA LEU A 63 -6.36 -12.39 -16.87
C LEU A 63 -7.18 -11.98 -15.65
N ALA A 64 -7.58 -13.00 -14.87
CA ALA A 64 -8.33 -12.84 -13.62
C ALA A 64 -9.60 -11.99 -13.76
N GLN A 65 -10.31 -12.10 -14.89
CA GLN A 65 -11.51 -11.34 -15.18
C GLN A 65 -12.58 -11.54 -14.09
N GLY A 66 -13.18 -10.43 -13.64
CA GLY A 66 -14.28 -10.46 -12.69
C GLY A 66 -14.63 -9.07 -12.16
N ASN A 67 -15.21 -9.04 -10.96
CA ASN A 67 -15.51 -7.81 -10.26
C ASN A 67 -14.43 -7.57 -9.19
N ALA A 68 -13.73 -6.43 -9.25
CA ALA A 68 -12.76 -6.05 -8.23
C ALA A 68 -13.42 -5.19 -7.15
N ARG A 69 -13.04 -5.40 -5.89
CA ARG A 69 -13.44 -4.59 -4.74
C ARG A 69 -12.43 -4.73 -3.61
N GLY A 70 -12.32 -3.72 -2.75
CA GLY A 70 -11.50 -3.77 -1.55
C GLY A 70 -12.18 -4.49 -0.39
N ALA A 71 -11.42 -4.85 0.64
CA ALA A 71 -11.90 -5.52 1.85
C ALA A 71 -13.17 -4.87 2.43
N VAL A 72 -13.17 -3.53 2.53
CA VAL A 72 -14.31 -2.72 2.99
C VAL A 72 -14.65 -1.66 1.95
N PRO A 73 -15.47 -1.96 0.93
CA PRO A 73 -15.77 -1.03 -0.17
C PRO A 73 -16.44 0.27 0.28
N SER A 74 -17.12 0.28 1.42
CA SER A 74 -17.79 1.47 1.97
C SER A 74 -16.86 2.39 2.78
N ALA A 75 -15.66 1.94 3.15
CA ALA A 75 -14.72 2.74 3.94
C ALA A 75 -14.26 3.98 3.16
N ARG A 76 -13.94 5.06 3.86
CA ARG A 76 -13.32 6.26 3.26
C ARG A 76 -11.81 6.08 3.19
N ILE A 77 -11.16 6.77 2.26
CA ILE A 77 -9.71 6.71 2.06
C ILE A 77 -9.11 8.09 2.30
N ALA A 78 -8.12 8.17 3.20
CA ALA A 78 -7.20 9.29 3.30
C ALA A 78 -5.81 8.84 2.86
N VAL A 79 -5.19 9.57 1.93
CA VAL A 79 -3.88 9.22 1.35
C VAL A 79 -2.79 10.12 1.91
N TYR A 80 -1.70 9.48 2.35
CA TYR A 80 -0.50 10.16 2.83
C TYR A 80 0.69 9.63 2.04
N LYS A 81 1.11 10.37 1.01
CA LYS A 81 2.20 9.96 0.12
C LYS A 81 3.54 10.37 0.70
N VAL A 82 4.36 9.38 1.07
CA VAL A 82 5.69 9.56 1.69
C VAL A 82 6.83 8.93 0.89
N TYR A 83 6.50 8.19 -0.17
CA TYR A 83 7.47 7.47 -0.99
C TYR A 83 7.55 8.09 -2.39
N TRP A 84 8.79 8.29 -2.84
CA TRP A 84 9.15 8.88 -4.11
C TRP A 84 10.20 8.02 -4.82
N GLU A 85 10.65 8.44 -6.01
CA GLU A 85 11.67 7.71 -6.77
C GLU A 85 12.98 7.57 -5.99
N GLU A 86 13.35 8.62 -5.24
CA GLU A 86 14.55 8.64 -4.38
C GLU A 86 14.35 7.93 -3.03
N GLY A 87 13.20 7.29 -2.82
CA GLY A 87 12.83 6.58 -1.60
C GLY A 87 11.90 7.39 -0.69
N CYS A 88 11.90 7.04 0.59
CA CYS A 88 11.13 7.69 1.63
C CYS A 88 12.02 8.08 2.81
N ASP A 89 11.91 9.32 3.26
CA ASP A 89 12.64 9.79 4.43
C ASP A 89 11.86 9.60 5.71
N ALA A 90 12.56 9.32 6.81
CA ALA A 90 11.96 9.17 8.13
C ALA A 90 11.13 10.41 8.52
N GLN A 91 11.56 11.61 8.12
CA GLN A 91 10.84 12.86 8.40
C GLN A 91 9.49 12.93 7.69
N ASP A 92 9.42 12.48 6.44
CA ASP A 92 8.17 12.44 5.66
C ASP A 92 7.20 11.41 6.22
N ILE A 93 7.73 10.24 6.60
CA ILE A 93 6.96 9.18 7.26
C ILE A 93 6.36 9.71 8.57
N LEU A 94 7.17 10.31 9.45
CA LEU A 94 6.71 10.84 10.74
C LEU A 94 5.69 11.98 10.57
N SER A 95 5.90 12.87 9.60
CA SER A 95 4.99 13.99 9.33
C SER A 95 3.63 13.52 8.80
N ALA A 96 3.62 12.56 7.87
CA ALA A 96 2.40 11.93 7.38
C ALA A 96 1.57 11.29 8.48
N PHE A 97 2.27 10.70 9.42
CA PHE A 97 1.70 9.98 10.51
C PHE A 97 1.12 10.86 11.60
N ASP A 98 1.79 11.96 11.94
CA ASP A 98 1.25 12.99 12.84
C ASP A 98 -0.05 13.59 12.27
N ASP A 99 -0.04 13.93 10.97
CA ASP A 99 -1.23 14.37 10.26
C ASP A 99 -2.33 13.31 10.24
N ALA A 100 -2.01 12.02 10.06
CA ALA A 100 -3.01 10.95 10.04
C ALA A 100 -3.69 10.76 11.40
N ILE A 101 -2.94 10.83 12.52
CA ILE A 101 -3.52 10.78 13.86
C ILE A 101 -4.40 12.02 14.08
N SER A 102 -3.90 13.20 13.74
CA SER A 102 -4.61 14.47 13.91
C SER A 102 -5.90 14.55 13.06
N ASP A 103 -5.85 14.01 11.83
CA ASP A 103 -7.00 13.90 10.93
C ASP A 103 -8.04 12.86 11.42
N GLY A 104 -7.70 12.04 12.43
CA GLY A 104 -8.62 11.12 13.09
C GLY A 104 -8.93 9.84 12.31
N VAL A 105 -7.92 9.26 11.63
CA VAL A 105 -8.10 7.98 10.92
C VAL A 105 -8.39 6.83 11.89
N ASP A 106 -9.24 5.88 11.48
CA ASP A 106 -9.59 4.72 12.32
C ASP A 106 -8.55 3.59 12.28
N ILE A 107 -7.90 3.41 11.12
CA ILE A 107 -6.91 2.36 10.87
C ILE A 107 -5.91 2.83 9.81
N LEU A 108 -4.67 2.36 9.91
CA LEU A 108 -3.62 2.63 8.93
C LEU A 108 -3.14 1.36 8.26
N SER A 109 -3.05 1.41 6.93
CA SER A 109 -2.51 0.34 6.10
C SER A 109 -1.17 0.78 5.53
N VAL A 110 -0.08 0.19 6.00
CA VAL A 110 1.30 0.61 5.74
C VAL A 110 2.06 -0.51 5.03
N SER A 111 2.09 -0.48 3.70
CA SER A 111 2.89 -1.41 2.91
C SER A 111 4.30 -0.86 2.68
N LEU A 112 4.98 -0.51 3.77
CA LEU A 112 6.33 0.05 3.80
C LEU A 112 7.13 -0.61 4.94
N GLY A 113 8.45 -0.66 4.79
CA GLY A 113 9.37 -1.17 5.79
C GLY A 113 10.81 -1.16 5.30
N GLY A 114 11.75 -1.23 6.23
CA GLY A 114 13.17 -1.37 5.89
C GLY A 114 13.50 -2.75 5.31
N GLU A 115 14.69 -2.87 4.73
CA GLU A 115 15.22 -4.16 4.25
C GLU A 115 15.51 -5.15 5.38
N LYS A 116 15.74 -4.64 6.60
CA LYS A 116 16.00 -5.38 7.82
C LYS A 116 15.21 -4.76 8.96
N SER A 117 15.06 -5.51 10.04
CA SER A 117 14.53 -4.97 11.30
C SER A 117 15.56 -4.06 11.95
N ASP A 118 15.14 -2.85 12.30
CA ASP A 118 15.89 -1.95 13.17
C ASP A 118 15.34 -1.98 14.60
N ASP A 119 16.09 -1.40 15.55
CA ASP A 119 15.58 -1.23 16.91
C ASP A 119 14.38 -0.27 16.92
N TYR A 120 13.38 -0.55 17.77
CA TYR A 120 12.14 0.24 17.82
C TYR A 120 12.38 1.72 18.10
N SER A 121 13.47 2.09 18.77
CA SER A 121 13.82 3.47 19.11
C SER A 121 14.37 4.29 17.94
N ILE A 122 14.69 3.63 16.81
CA ILE A 122 15.22 4.29 15.60
C ILE A 122 14.41 3.99 14.34
N ASP A 123 13.53 2.98 14.35
CA ASP A 123 12.60 2.71 13.26
C ASP A 123 11.44 3.72 13.28
N PRO A 124 11.31 4.61 12.27
CA PRO A 124 10.25 5.63 12.25
C PRO A 124 8.84 5.01 12.21
N ILE A 125 8.66 3.83 11.61
CA ILE A 125 7.35 3.15 11.57
C ILE A 125 7.03 2.57 12.95
N ALA A 126 8.02 1.98 13.64
CA ALA A 126 7.82 1.46 14.99
C ALA A 126 7.50 2.58 16.00
N ILE A 127 8.27 3.67 16.01
CA ILE A 127 8.03 4.84 16.86
C ILE A 127 6.62 5.36 16.63
N PHE A 128 6.26 5.60 15.36
CA PHE A 128 4.93 6.07 15.03
C PHE A 128 3.84 5.11 15.51
N ALA A 129 4.02 3.81 15.23
CA ALA A 129 2.99 2.85 15.53
C ALA A 129 2.67 2.76 17.02
N PHE A 130 3.65 3.10 17.86
CA PHE A 130 3.43 3.25 19.28
C PHE A 130 2.49 4.41 19.59
N HIS A 131 2.71 5.59 18.98
CA HIS A 131 1.82 6.75 19.12
C HIS A 131 0.41 6.50 18.57
N ALA A 132 0.29 5.82 17.42
CA ALA A 132 -1.00 5.45 16.86
C ALA A 132 -1.78 4.52 17.81
N MET A 133 -1.11 3.48 18.35
CA MET A 133 -1.69 2.58 19.35
C MET A 133 -2.17 3.35 20.59
N GLN A 134 -1.39 4.33 21.08
CA GLN A 134 -1.80 5.17 22.22
C GLN A 134 -3.06 5.99 21.93
N ASN A 135 -3.34 6.30 20.66
CA ASN A 135 -4.55 6.98 20.22
C ASN A 135 -5.65 6.01 19.74
N GLY A 136 -5.50 4.71 19.96
CA GLY A 136 -6.49 3.70 19.57
C GLY A 136 -6.52 3.35 18.09
N ILE A 137 -5.48 3.72 17.33
CA ILE A 137 -5.39 3.49 15.89
C ILE A 137 -4.50 2.26 15.62
N LEU A 138 -5.07 1.23 15.01
CA LEU A 138 -4.34 0.03 14.61
C LEU A 138 -3.54 0.28 13.33
N ILE A 139 -2.33 -0.28 13.25
CA ILE A 139 -1.53 -0.32 12.02
C ILE A 139 -1.37 -1.75 11.54
N SER A 140 -1.73 -1.96 10.27
CA SER A 140 -1.42 -3.15 9.51
C SER A 140 -0.18 -2.88 8.65
N GLN A 141 0.94 -3.55 8.93
CA GLN A 141 2.20 -3.39 8.20
C GLN A 141 2.59 -4.68 7.48
N SER A 142 3.16 -4.58 6.28
CA SER A 142 3.75 -5.75 5.61
C SER A 142 4.99 -6.26 6.37
N ALA A 143 5.15 -7.59 6.43
CA ALA A 143 6.31 -8.22 7.08
C ALA A 143 7.63 -8.05 6.31
N GLY A 144 7.57 -7.64 5.04
CA GLY A 144 8.70 -7.55 4.13
C GLY A 144 8.80 -8.73 3.15
N ASN A 145 9.59 -8.55 2.09
CA ASN A 145 9.72 -9.52 0.99
C ASN A 145 11.10 -10.23 0.98
N ASN A 146 11.88 -10.09 2.07
CA ASN A 146 13.28 -10.53 2.17
C ASN A 146 13.43 -12.00 2.59
N GLY A 147 12.32 -12.75 2.67
CA GLY A 147 12.33 -14.19 2.92
C GLY A 147 13.03 -15.00 1.81
N PRO A 148 13.20 -16.33 1.97
CA PRO A 148 12.61 -17.18 3.01
C PRO A 148 13.54 -17.47 4.19
N GLY A 149 14.71 -16.83 4.28
CA GLY A 149 15.66 -17.06 5.36
C GLY A 149 15.08 -16.71 6.74
N PRO A 150 15.54 -17.36 7.84
CA PRO A 150 15.11 -17.00 9.18
C PRO A 150 15.50 -15.55 9.51
N ARG A 151 14.69 -14.89 10.36
CA ARG A 151 14.91 -13.49 10.80
C ARG A 151 14.97 -12.46 9.66
N SER A 152 14.14 -12.66 8.62
CA SER A 152 14.02 -11.76 7.47
C SER A 152 12.85 -10.78 7.55
N VAL A 153 12.04 -10.86 8.61
CA VAL A 153 10.91 -9.94 8.86
C VAL A 153 11.45 -8.59 9.32
N SER A 154 10.97 -7.50 8.73
CA SER A 154 11.33 -6.13 9.14
C SER A 154 10.29 -5.49 10.07
N SER A 155 9.02 -5.83 9.94
CA SER A 155 7.96 -5.40 10.87
C SER A 155 7.98 -6.25 12.15
N ILE A 156 8.65 -5.77 13.19
CA ILE A 156 8.89 -6.54 14.42
C ILE A 156 8.33 -5.89 15.69
N ALA A 157 7.73 -4.70 15.61
CA ALA A 157 7.21 -4.00 16.77
C ALA A 157 5.93 -4.69 17.29
N PRO A 158 5.82 -4.95 18.61
CA PRO A 158 4.72 -5.77 19.16
C PRO A 158 3.35 -5.08 19.11
N TRP A 159 3.32 -3.77 18.89
CA TRP A 159 2.10 -2.96 18.73
C TRP A 159 1.65 -2.82 17.27
N ILE A 160 2.33 -3.48 16.33
CA ILE A 160 1.97 -3.52 14.91
C ILE A 160 1.34 -4.86 14.55
N LEU A 161 0.29 -4.85 13.74
CA LEU A 161 -0.19 -6.05 13.06
C LEU A 161 0.71 -6.33 11.84
N SER A 162 1.71 -7.17 12.03
CA SER A 162 2.64 -7.58 10.96
C SER A 162 2.02 -8.68 10.09
N VAL A 163 1.92 -8.44 8.77
CA VAL A 163 1.19 -9.29 7.83
C VAL A 163 2.15 -9.98 6.86
N ALA A 164 2.14 -11.30 6.83
CA ALA A 164 2.85 -12.13 5.86
C ALA A 164 2.01 -12.35 4.57
N ALA A 165 2.67 -12.72 3.48
CA ALA A 165 2.01 -13.06 2.22
C ALA A 165 1.85 -14.57 2.04
N SER A 166 0.74 -14.99 1.45
CA SER A 166 0.49 -16.37 1.02
C SER A 166 -0.28 -16.39 -0.30
N ASN A 167 -0.29 -17.54 -0.96
CA ASN A 167 -0.99 -17.70 -2.24
C ASN A 167 -2.48 -18.00 -2.04
N THR A 168 -3.29 -17.55 -3.00
CA THR A 168 -4.70 -17.96 -3.10
C THR A 168 -4.84 -19.31 -3.83
N ASP A 169 -6.06 -19.84 -3.87
CA ASP A 169 -6.42 -21.05 -4.63
C ASP A 169 -6.41 -20.83 -6.16
N ARG A 170 -6.65 -19.59 -6.60
CA ARG A 170 -6.59 -19.18 -8.01
C ARG A 170 -5.16 -19.26 -8.55
N LYS A 171 -5.00 -19.93 -9.69
CA LYS A 171 -3.73 -20.11 -10.40
C LYS A 171 -3.81 -19.48 -11.78
N ILE A 172 -2.82 -18.65 -12.11
CA ILE A 172 -2.58 -18.22 -13.50
C ILE A 172 -1.65 -19.25 -14.13
N ILE A 173 -2.14 -19.90 -15.18
CA ILE A 173 -1.49 -21.02 -15.86
C ILE A 173 -1.26 -20.62 -17.31
N ASP A 174 -0.05 -20.87 -17.79
CA ASP A 174 0.32 -20.69 -19.19
C ASP A 174 0.74 -22.03 -19.81
N LYS A 175 0.55 -22.19 -21.12
CA LYS A 175 0.88 -23.39 -21.87
C LYS A 175 1.90 -23.06 -22.94
N VAL A 176 3.07 -23.67 -22.83
CA VAL A 176 4.14 -23.56 -23.84
C VAL A 176 4.12 -24.82 -24.69
N ILE A 177 3.88 -24.66 -26.00
CA ILE A 177 3.91 -25.76 -26.97
C ILE A 177 5.27 -25.75 -27.66
N LEU A 178 6.02 -26.83 -27.53
CA LEU A 178 7.34 -27.02 -28.13
C LEU A 178 7.22 -27.49 -29.59
N GLY A 179 8.33 -27.41 -30.34
CA GLY A 179 8.36 -27.79 -31.77
C GLY A 179 8.11 -29.27 -32.06
N ASP A 180 8.18 -30.13 -31.04
CA ASP A 180 7.84 -31.56 -31.09
C ASP A 180 6.38 -31.84 -30.64
N ASN A 181 5.56 -30.80 -30.49
CA ASN A 181 4.20 -30.82 -29.92
C ASN A 181 4.11 -31.18 -28.43
N THR A 182 5.23 -31.28 -27.71
CA THR A 182 5.20 -31.42 -26.25
C THR A 182 4.63 -30.14 -25.62
N THR A 183 3.64 -30.27 -24.74
CA THR A 183 3.06 -29.13 -24.01
C THR A 183 3.60 -29.05 -22.59
N LEU A 184 4.26 -27.95 -22.25
CA LEU A 184 4.68 -27.62 -20.89
C LEU A 184 3.64 -26.70 -20.25
N VAL A 185 3.21 -27.04 -19.03
CA VAL A 185 2.25 -26.23 -18.26
C VAL A 185 3.02 -25.44 -17.21
N VAL A 186 3.13 -24.13 -17.42
CA VAL A 186 3.78 -23.21 -16.48
C VAL A 186 2.72 -22.67 -15.53
N ARG A 187 3.03 -22.63 -14.24
CA ARG A 187 2.13 -22.11 -13.21
C ARG A 187 2.83 -20.98 -12.48
N MET A 188 2.18 -19.83 -12.35
CA MET A 188 2.67 -18.82 -11.42
C MET A 188 2.52 -19.32 -9.99
N THR A 189 3.62 -19.35 -9.26
CA THR A 189 3.71 -19.84 -7.87
C THR A 189 3.76 -18.73 -6.83
N ARG A 190 3.74 -17.46 -7.26
CA ARG A 190 3.64 -16.28 -6.40
C ARG A 190 2.68 -15.28 -7.05
N CYS A 191 1.61 -14.92 -6.34
CA CYS A 191 0.88 -13.69 -6.62
C CYS A 191 1.31 -12.63 -5.60
N ILE A 192 1.54 -11.41 -6.06
CA ILE A 192 1.79 -10.23 -5.22
C ILE A 192 0.46 -9.57 -4.92
#